data_AF-A0A4P5QZU5-F1
#
_entry.id   AF-A0A4P5QZU5-F1
#
_cell.length_a   1.000
_cell.length_b   1.000
_cell.length_c   1.000
_cell.angle_alpha   90.00
_cell.angle_beta   90.00
_cell.angle_gamma   90.00
#
_symmetry.space_group_name_H-M   'P 1'
#
loop_
_entity.id
_entity.type
_entity.pdbx_description
1 polymer ?
#
loop_
_entity_poly.entity_id
_entity_poly.type
_entity_poly.pdbx_seq_one_letter_code
_entity_poly.pdbx_strand_id
1 'polypeptide(L)'
;MTIKKVVTSAALVVALLAQGGNALASTEEAASGPSATDTSTSIPSTKNTVRNSEFHAEMRAWVNGRVAAMHDYRVAIAAASTTLKSALDSATSKEGRKSAMAAFKSAREVAKSALDSALTALGDRPVRPTR
;
A
#
# COMPACT_ATOMS: atom_id res chain seq x y z
N MET A 1 -27.76 35.40 28.50
CA MET A 1 -26.77 35.59 27.41
C MET A 1 -26.24 34.23 27.00
N THR A 2 -26.49 33.88 25.75
CA THR A 2 -26.29 32.57 25.12
C THR A 2 -24.98 32.61 24.34
N ILE A 3 -24.09 31.63 24.50
CA ILE A 3 -22.99 31.41 23.55
C ILE A 3 -22.93 29.93 23.22
N LYS A 4 -23.51 29.58 22.07
CA LYS A 4 -23.40 28.27 21.43
C LYS A 4 -22.08 28.23 20.67
N LYS A 5 -21.20 27.26 20.95
CA LYS A 5 -20.02 26.99 20.11
C LYS A 5 -20.42 25.98 19.03
N VAL A 6 -20.53 26.48 17.81
CA VAL A 6 -20.64 25.70 16.57
C VAL A 6 -19.21 25.34 16.16
N VAL A 7 -18.94 24.05 15.93
CA VAL A 7 -17.73 23.59 15.24
C VAL A 7 -18.19 22.89 13.98
N THR A 8 -17.83 23.50 12.84
CA THR A 8 -18.07 23.02 11.48
C THR A 8 -16.72 22.72 10.84
N SER A 9 -16.74 21.83 9.83
CA SER A 9 -15.71 21.60 8.79
C SER A 9 -14.79 20.40 9.05
N ALA A 10 -14.46 19.53 8.09
CA ALA A 10 -14.69 19.54 6.64
C ALA A 10 -14.73 18.09 6.10
N ALA A 11 -15.54 17.85 5.07
CA ALA A 11 -15.50 16.64 4.26
C ALA A 11 -14.31 16.69 3.30
N LEU A 12 -13.51 15.62 3.27
CA LEU A 12 -12.40 15.46 2.32
C LEU A 12 -12.92 14.71 1.09
N VAL A 13 -13.08 15.42 -0.02
CA VAL A 13 -13.37 14.86 -1.34
C VAL A 13 -12.03 14.46 -1.98
N VAL A 14 -11.83 13.17 -2.25
CA VAL A 14 -10.70 12.68 -3.04
C VAL A 14 -11.14 12.60 -4.49
N ALA A 15 -10.68 13.55 -5.31
CA ALA A 15 -10.78 13.51 -6.75
C ALA A 15 -9.57 12.75 -7.32
N LEU A 16 -9.81 11.64 -8.02
CA LEU A 16 -8.79 10.91 -8.78
C LEU A 16 -8.91 11.32 -10.26
N LEU A 17 -7.97 12.15 -10.72
CA LEU A 17 -7.82 12.58 -12.12
C LEU A 17 -6.44 12.16 -12.65
N ALA A 18 -6.42 11.46 -13.79
CA ALA A 18 -5.38 11.39 -14.84
C ALA A 18 -5.60 10.05 -15.58
N GLN A 19 -6.11 9.94 -16.81
CA GLN A 19 -5.85 10.61 -18.09
C GLN A 19 -4.39 10.43 -18.58
N GLY A 20 -4.25 9.53 -19.55
CA GLY A 20 -3.01 9.26 -20.28
C GLY A 20 -3.31 8.44 -21.52
N GLY A 21 -3.83 9.11 -22.56
CA GLY A 21 -3.99 8.54 -23.90
C GLY A 21 -2.68 8.64 -24.68
N ASN A 22 -2.30 7.58 -25.37
CA ASN A 22 -1.26 7.61 -26.39
C ASN A 22 -1.88 7.33 -27.75
N ALA A 23 -1.83 8.33 -28.63
CA ALA A 23 -1.93 8.20 -30.08
C ALA A 23 -0.52 8.34 -30.69
N LEU A 24 -0.38 7.90 -31.96
CA LEU A 24 0.78 7.92 -32.89
C LEU A 24 1.27 6.49 -33.20
N ALA A 25 1.50 6.04 -34.43
CA ALA A 25 1.29 6.57 -35.78
C ALA A 25 1.47 5.40 -36.78
N SER A 26 0.82 5.48 -37.93
CA SER A 26 0.93 4.56 -39.08
C SER A 26 2.33 4.56 -39.71
N THR A 27 2.74 3.44 -40.32
CA THR A 27 3.47 3.38 -41.60
C THR A 27 3.27 1.99 -42.23
N GLU A 28 3.13 2.03 -43.56
CA GLU A 28 2.68 0.97 -44.47
C GLU A 28 3.75 -0.08 -44.83
N GLU A 29 3.25 -1.26 -45.18
CA GLU A 29 3.59 -2.13 -46.32
C GLU A 29 5.05 -2.51 -46.66
N ALA A 30 5.33 -3.82 -46.62
CA ALA A 30 6.03 -4.52 -47.70
C ALA A 30 5.79 -6.05 -47.62
N ALA A 31 5.24 -6.61 -48.69
CA ALA A 31 5.09 -8.04 -48.91
C ALA A 31 6.43 -8.72 -49.29
N SER A 32 6.59 -10.01 -48.95
CA SER A 32 7.12 -11.06 -49.84
C SER A 32 7.30 -12.43 -49.15
N GLY A 33 6.72 -13.47 -49.78
CA GLY A 33 7.33 -14.81 -49.90
C GLY A 33 6.97 -15.87 -48.85
N PRO A 34 6.28 -16.98 -49.22
CA PRO A 34 6.21 -18.16 -48.38
C PRO A 34 7.45 -19.04 -48.62
N SER A 35 8.13 -19.43 -47.55
CA SER A 35 9.03 -20.60 -47.57
C SER A 35 8.83 -21.40 -46.30
N ALA A 36 8.23 -22.57 -46.49
CA ALA A 36 8.14 -23.61 -45.47
C ALA A 36 9.51 -24.27 -45.32
N THR A 37 10.04 -24.36 -44.10
CA THR A 37 10.99 -25.40 -43.69
C THR A 37 11.06 -25.49 -42.16
N ASP A 38 11.16 -26.73 -41.69
CA ASP A 38 11.19 -27.22 -40.30
C ASP A 38 11.75 -26.30 -39.22
N THR A 39 11.06 -26.15 -38.09
CA THR A 39 11.71 -26.03 -36.76
C THR A 39 10.74 -26.40 -35.63
N SER A 40 11.13 -27.39 -34.83
CA SER A 40 10.59 -27.69 -33.50
C SER A 40 10.41 -26.41 -32.67
N THR A 41 9.18 -25.96 -32.46
CA THR A 41 8.95 -24.66 -31.81
C THR A 41 8.96 -24.81 -30.29
N SER A 42 10.17 -24.67 -29.74
CA SER A 42 10.42 -24.19 -28.39
C SER A 42 9.45 -23.07 -28.04
N ILE A 43 8.70 -23.21 -26.94
CA ILE A 43 8.00 -22.07 -26.34
C ILE A 43 9.04 -20.95 -26.14
N PRO A 44 8.79 -19.72 -26.62
CA PRO A 44 9.84 -18.73 -26.80
C PRO A 44 10.35 -18.25 -25.45
N SER A 45 11.66 -18.32 -25.25
CA SER A 45 12.40 -17.81 -24.09
C SER A 45 11.91 -16.43 -23.63
N THR A 46 11.53 -15.56 -24.59
CA THR A 46 11.01 -14.21 -24.34
C THR A 46 9.72 -14.17 -23.50
N LYS A 47 8.81 -15.13 -23.67
CA LYS A 47 7.59 -15.20 -22.82
C LYS A 47 7.93 -15.60 -21.38
N ASN A 48 8.99 -16.38 -21.18
CA ASN A 48 9.48 -16.74 -19.85
C ASN A 48 10.19 -15.57 -19.17
N THR A 49 10.99 -14.79 -19.91
CA THR A 49 11.66 -13.61 -19.36
C THR A 49 10.66 -12.54 -18.94
N VAL A 50 9.60 -12.30 -19.73
CA VAL A 50 8.54 -11.32 -19.39
C VAL A 50 7.82 -11.73 -18.10
N ARG A 51 7.30 -12.96 -18.02
CA ARG A 51 6.62 -13.46 -16.81
C ARG A 51 7.51 -13.43 -15.56
N ASN A 52 8.81 -13.70 -15.72
CA ASN A 52 9.75 -13.63 -14.61
C ASN A 52 10.01 -12.17 -14.16
N SER A 53 10.13 -11.25 -15.11
CA SER A 53 10.28 -9.83 -14.81
C SER A 53 9.05 -9.24 -14.12
N GLU A 54 7.84 -9.62 -14.55
CA GLU A 54 6.57 -9.27 -13.91
C GLU A 54 6.51 -9.82 -12.48
N PHE A 55 6.81 -11.11 -12.30
CA PHE A 55 6.92 -11.72 -10.96
C PHE A 55 7.90 -10.97 -10.05
N HIS A 56 9.07 -10.58 -10.55
CA HIS A 56 10.03 -9.80 -9.76
C HIS A 56 9.55 -8.38 -9.44
N ALA A 57 8.78 -7.75 -10.32
CA ALA A 57 8.15 -6.47 -10.06
C ALA A 57 7.06 -6.59 -8.98
N GLU A 58 6.15 -7.57 -9.14
CA GLU A 58 5.09 -7.87 -8.16
C GLU A 58 5.66 -8.26 -6.80
N MET A 59 6.68 -9.11 -6.75
CA MET A 59 7.33 -9.49 -5.50
C MET A 59 7.96 -8.28 -4.80
N ARG A 60 8.61 -7.38 -5.54
CA ARG A 60 9.17 -6.15 -4.96
C ARG A 60 8.06 -5.22 -4.44
N ALA A 61 6.98 -5.07 -5.19
CA ALA A 61 5.83 -4.27 -4.75
C ALA A 61 5.22 -4.85 -3.47
N TRP A 62 5.03 -6.18 -3.41
CA TRP A 62 4.53 -6.87 -2.23
C TRP A 62 5.47 -6.68 -1.03
N VAL A 63 6.78 -6.91 -1.18
CA VAL A 63 7.74 -6.71 -0.09
C VAL A 63 7.74 -5.25 0.39
N ASN A 64 7.76 -4.28 -0.52
CA ASN A 64 7.76 -2.87 -0.19
C ASN A 64 6.48 -2.46 0.54
N GLY A 65 5.31 -2.90 0.08
CA GLY A 65 4.03 -2.63 0.76
C GLY A 65 3.99 -3.22 2.17
N ARG A 66 4.56 -4.42 2.35
CA ARG A 66 4.65 -5.07 3.66
C ARG A 66 5.59 -4.32 4.61
N VAL A 67 6.74 -3.87 4.10
CA VAL A 67 7.71 -3.06 4.86
C VAL A 67 7.10 -1.71 5.25
N ALA A 68 6.40 -1.05 4.33
CA ALA A 68 5.71 0.21 4.60
C ALA A 68 4.65 0.04 5.70
N ALA A 69 3.77 -0.97 5.60
CA ALA A 69 2.77 -1.24 6.62
C ALA A 69 3.38 -1.49 8.02
N MET A 70 4.48 -2.25 8.08
CA MET A 70 5.19 -2.50 9.33
C MET A 70 5.90 -1.24 9.86
N HIS A 71 6.46 -0.42 8.97
CA HIS A 71 7.05 0.86 9.34
C HIS A 71 6.00 1.79 9.94
N ASP A 72 4.86 1.94 9.30
CA ASP A 72 3.77 2.82 9.75
C ASP A 72 3.21 2.36 11.10
N TYR A 73 3.08 1.04 11.29
CA TYR A 73 2.75 0.48 12.60
C TYR A 73 3.76 0.90 13.68
N ARG A 74 5.06 0.76 13.41
CA ARG A 74 6.12 1.15 14.36
C ARG A 74 6.10 2.64 14.68
N VAL A 75 5.90 3.47 13.66
CA VAL A 75 5.77 4.94 13.82
C VAL A 75 4.55 5.28 14.66
N ALA A 76 3.40 4.65 14.41
CA ALA A 76 2.18 4.86 15.19
C ALA A 76 2.36 4.49 16.66
N ILE A 77 3.02 3.35 16.95
CA ILE A 77 3.31 2.93 18.32
C ILE A 77 4.30 3.88 19.01
N ALA A 78 5.32 4.36 18.29
CA ALA A 78 6.26 5.33 18.83
C ALA A 78 5.57 6.66 19.17
N ALA A 79 4.74 7.19 18.27
CA ALA A 79 3.94 8.40 18.51
C ALA A 79 2.98 8.24 19.70
N ALA A 80 2.29 7.10 19.79
CA ALA A 80 1.42 6.77 20.91
C ALA A 80 2.20 6.69 22.24
N SER A 81 3.41 6.13 22.22
CA SER A 81 4.28 6.02 23.40
C SER A 81 4.77 7.39 23.87
N THR A 82 5.18 8.26 22.95
CA THR A 82 5.54 9.66 23.26
C THR A 82 4.36 10.40 23.86
N THR A 83 3.15 10.21 23.30
CA THR A 83 1.92 10.82 23.82
C THR A 83 1.59 10.32 25.22
N LEU A 84 1.72 9.01 25.48
CA LEU A 84 1.53 8.43 26.81
C LEU A 84 2.52 9.04 27.80
N LYS A 85 3.80 9.15 27.44
CA LYS A 85 4.83 9.72 28.30
C LYS A 85 4.47 11.16 28.69
N SER A 86 4.16 12.02 27.71
CA SER A 86 3.75 13.40 27.97
C SER A 86 2.48 13.50 28.82
N ALA A 87 1.50 12.62 28.58
CA ALA A 87 0.26 12.57 29.34
C ALA A 87 0.48 12.13 30.79
N LEU A 88 1.38 11.17 31.03
CA LEU A 88 1.75 10.74 32.37
C LEU A 88 2.55 11.80 33.13
N ASP A 89 3.49 12.46 32.45
CA ASP A 89 4.29 13.56 33.02
C ASP A 89 3.39 14.74 33.43
N SER A 90 2.28 14.97 32.71
CA SER A 90 1.28 16.00 33.01
C SER A 90 0.19 15.56 34.02
N ALA A 91 0.05 14.26 34.27
CA ALA A 91 -1.05 13.72 35.08
C ALA A 91 -0.77 13.79 36.58
N THR A 92 -1.44 14.72 37.26
CA THR A 92 -1.38 14.88 38.72
C THR A 92 -2.32 13.93 39.47
N SER A 93 -3.36 13.41 38.81
CA SER A 93 -4.38 12.54 39.39
C SER A 93 -4.28 11.09 38.91
N LYS A 94 -4.77 10.15 39.74
CA LYS A 94 -4.84 8.72 39.38
C LYS A 94 -5.76 8.46 38.18
N GLU A 95 -6.88 9.18 38.12
CA GLU A 95 -7.82 9.08 36.99
C GLU A 95 -7.20 9.61 35.69
N GLY A 96 -6.40 10.68 35.75
CA GLY A 96 -5.65 11.19 34.58
C GLY A 96 -4.67 10.16 34.04
N ARG A 97 -3.92 9.47 34.92
CA ARG A 97 -2.99 8.39 34.51
C ARG A 97 -3.73 7.20 33.92
N LYS A 98 -4.86 6.81 34.51
CA LYS A 98 -5.71 5.71 33.99
C LYS A 98 -6.25 6.04 32.60
N SER A 99 -6.71 7.28 32.40
CA SER A 99 -7.18 7.76 31.10
C SER A 99 -6.06 7.76 30.05
N ALA A 100 -4.86 8.22 30.40
CA ALA A 100 -3.70 8.19 29.51
C ALA A 100 -3.33 6.75 29.08
N MET A 101 -3.34 5.79 30.01
CA MET A 101 -3.10 4.38 29.69
C MET A 101 -4.20 3.78 28.81
N ALA A 102 -5.47 4.13 29.06
CA ALA A 102 -6.59 3.69 28.24
C ALA A 102 -6.50 4.24 26.81
N ALA A 103 -6.12 5.51 26.66
CA ALA A 103 -5.87 6.14 25.36
C ALA A 103 -4.72 5.45 24.62
N PHE A 104 -3.62 5.13 25.31
CA PHE A 104 -2.51 4.37 24.72
C PHE A 104 -2.94 2.97 24.26
N LYS A 105 -3.71 2.24 25.08
CA LYS A 105 -4.26 0.93 24.69
C LYS A 105 -5.12 1.05 23.43
N SER A 106 -6.03 2.02 23.40
CA SER A 106 -6.87 2.29 22.22
C SER A 106 -6.02 2.57 20.97
N ALA A 107 -5.01 3.43 21.09
CA ALA A 107 -4.10 3.74 19.98
C ALA A 107 -3.36 2.51 19.45
N ARG A 108 -2.96 1.57 20.32
CA ARG A 108 -2.33 0.31 19.92
C ARG A 108 -3.28 -0.59 19.12
N GLU A 109 -4.54 -0.69 19.54
CA GLU A 109 -5.56 -1.47 18.82
C GLU A 109 -5.86 -0.86 17.45
N VAL A 110 -5.94 0.47 17.37
CA VAL A 110 -6.11 1.18 16.08
C VAL A 110 -4.91 0.91 15.16
N ALA A 111 -3.68 1.04 15.67
CA ALA A 111 -2.48 0.77 14.88
C ALA A 111 -2.42 -0.68 14.41
N LYS A 112 -2.82 -1.63 15.27
CA LYS A 112 -2.89 -3.05 14.92
C LYS A 112 -3.95 -3.31 13.84
N SER A 113 -5.14 -2.75 13.99
CA SER A 113 -6.21 -2.88 13.00
C SER A 113 -5.80 -2.30 11.64
N ALA A 114 -5.09 -1.16 11.64
CA ALA A 114 -4.55 -0.58 10.42
C ALA A 114 -3.49 -1.48 9.76
N LEU A 115 -2.58 -2.08 10.55
CA LEU A 115 -1.61 -3.05 10.05
C LEU A 115 -2.31 -4.28 9.44
N ASP A 116 -3.25 -4.87 10.16
CA ASP A 116 -3.97 -6.06 9.71
C ASP A 116 -4.77 -5.75 8.42
N SER A 117 -5.36 -4.56 8.32
CA SER A 117 -6.04 -4.08 7.11
C SER A 117 -5.07 -3.89 5.94
N ALA A 118 -3.91 -3.28 6.19
CA ALA A 118 -2.88 -3.08 5.16
C ALA A 118 -2.31 -4.41 4.66
N LEU A 119 -2.07 -5.38 5.56
CA LEU A 119 -1.62 -6.72 5.19
C LEU A 119 -2.69 -7.49 4.40
N THR A 120 -3.96 -7.32 4.75
CA THR A 120 -5.09 -7.92 4.00
C THR A 120 -5.21 -7.31 2.62
N ALA A 121 -5.06 -5.99 2.48
CA ALA A 121 -5.10 -5.30 1.19
C ALA A 121 -3.92 -5.68 0.28
N LEU A 122 -2.77 -6.03 0.86
CA LEU A 122 -1.59 -6.48 0.14
C LEU A 122 -1.76 -7.88 -0.47
N GLY A 123 -2.61 -8.71 0.13
CA GLY A 123 -2.93 -10.04 -0.34
C GLY A 123 -1.77 -11.04 -0.24
N ASP A 124 -1.93 -12.14 -0.97
CA ASP A 124 -0.98 -13.24 -0.96
C ASP A 124 0.35 -12.88 -1.60
N ARG A 125 1.39 -13.58 -1.14
CA ARG A 125 2.73 -13.44 -1.71
C ARG A 125 2.71 -13.93 -3.17
N PRO A 126 3.24 -13.15 -4.13
CA PRO A 126 3.34 -13.59 -5.51
C PRO A 126 4.13 -14.91 -5.60
N VAL A 127 3.63 -15.83 -6.43
CA VAL A 127 4.25 -17.15 -6.64
C VAL A 127 5.00 -17.14 -7.96
N ARG A 128 6.19 -17.73 -7.98
CA ARG A 128 6.99 -17.83 -9.22
C ARG A 128 6.20 -18.67 -10.24
N PRO A 129 6.02 -18.18 -11.48
CA PRO A 129 5.38 -18.96 -12.54
C PRO A 129 6.14 -20.27 -12.76
N THR A 130 5.44 -21.39 -12.66
CA THR A 130 5.99 -22.71 -13.01
C THR A 130 5.55 -23.05 -14.43
N ARG A 131 6.50 -22.88 -15.36
CA ARG A 131 6.44 -23.26 -16.78
C ARG A 131 5.65 -22.35 -17.72
#